data_AF-A0A6L4ZPJ1-F1
#
_entry.id   AF-A0A6L4ZPJ1-F1
#
_cell.length_a   1.000
_cell.length_b   1.000
_cell.length_c   1.000
_cell.angle_alpha   90.00
_cell.angle_beta   90.00
_cell.angle_gamma   90.00
#
_symmetry.space_group_name_H-M   'P 1'
#
loop_
_entity.id
_entity.type
_entity.pdbx_description
1 polymer ?
#
loop_
_entity_poly.entity_id
_entity_poly.type
_entity_poly.pdbx_seq_one_letter_code
_entity_poly.pdbx_strand_id
1 'polypeptide(L)'
;MNTTIKNLNVLTKRAKLIAEMGLVAREEQGFNVKSPTNHNENLRVWRDEKGRVCCSCADFDRQSQGDLRFRCEHILAVKYFLEQLSETLQIQQIEKVLLSFHL
;
A
#
# COMPACT_ATOMS: atom_id res chain seq x y z
N MET A 1 5.06 24.44 -13.21
CA MET A 1 5.13 22.97 -13.36
C MET A 1 5.79 22.25 -12.16
N ASN A 2 5.67 22.76 -10.91
CA ASN A 2 6.50 22.26 -9.78
C ASN A 2 5.70 21.69 -8.58
N THR A 3 4.37 21.82 -8.58
CA THR A 3 3.50 21.47 -7.43
C THR A 3 3.11 19.99 -7.44
N THR A 4 2.83 19.42 -8.61
CA THR A 4 2.39 18.03 -8.77
C THR A 4 3.49 17.02 -8.41
N ILE A 5 4.74 17.30 -8.80
CA ILE A 5 5.91 16.44 -8.51
C ILE A 5 6.24 16.47 -7.02
N LYS A 6 6.18 17.65 -6.38
CA LYS A 6 6.39 17.78 -4.94
C LYS A 6 5.33 17.01 -4.14
N ASN A 7 4.06 17.05 -4.58
CA ASN A 7 2.97 16.32 -3.92
C ASN A 7 3.15 14.80 -4.02
N LEU A 8 3.50 14.27 -5.20
CA LEU A 8 3.77 12.84 -5.41
C LEU A 8 4.92 12.31 -4.53
N ASN A 9 5.99 13.09 -4.38
CA ASN A 9 7.12 12.72 -3.51
C ASN A 9 6.70 12.63 -2.03
N VAL A 10 5.82 13.52 -1.56
CA VAL A 10 5.32 13.50 -0.18
C VAL A 10 4.44 12.27 0.05
N LEU A 11 3.47 12.02 -0.83
CA LEU A 11 2.59 10.84 -0.76
C LEU A 11 3.40 9.54 -0.75
N THR A 12 4.42 9.46 -1.61
CA THR A 12 5.30 8.29 -1.71
C THR A 12 6.07 8.04 -0.41
N LYS A 13 6.65 9.08 0.20
CA LYS A 13 7.37 8.97 1.47
C LYS A 13 6.46 8.51 2.61
N ARG A 14 5.26 9.09 2.69
CA ARG A 14 4.26 8.70 3.71
C ARG A 14 3.79 7.27 3.52
N ALA A 15 3.51 6.86 2.29
CA ALA A 15 3.09 5.52 1.95
C ALA A 15 4.13 4.45 2.38
N LYS A 16 5.42 4.71 2.13
CA LYS A 16 6.50 3.84 2.60
C LYS A 16 6.52 3.73 4.12
N LEU A 17 6.44 4.86 4.82
CA LEU A 17 6.40 4.89 6.28
C LEU A 17 5.22 4.08 6.85
N ILE A 18 4.03 4.20 6.24
CA ILE A 18 2.84 3.43 6.65
C ILE A 18 3.10 1.91 6.53
N ALA A 19 3.69 1.47 5.42
CA ALA A 19 4.02 0.06 5.20
C ALA A 19 5.10 -0.43 6.19
N GLU A 20 6.18 0.34 6.35
CA GLU A 20 7.30 0.02 7.26
C GLU A 20 6.90 -0.03 8.73
N MET A 21 5.94 0.82 9.15
CA MET A 21 5.40 0.81 10.51
C MET A 21 4.40 -0.32 10.78
N GLY A 22 4.13 -1.19 9.81
CA GLY A 22 3.16 -2.28 9.97
C GLY A 22 1.71 -1.79 10.11
N LEU A 23 1.40 -0.62 9.55
CA LEU A 23 0.05 -0.03 9.60
C LEU A 23 -0.86 -0.52 8.46
N VAL A 24 -0.45 -1.57 7.75
CA VAL A 24 -1.23 -2.26 6.71
C VAL A 24 -1.52 -3.68 7.18
N ALA A 25 -2.80 -4.03 7.23
CA ALA A 25 -3.27 -5.37 7.57
C ALA A 25 -4.12 -5.95 6.43
N ARG A 26 -3.90 -7.22 6.09
CA ARG A 26 -4.73 -7.94 5.12
C ARG A 26 -6.08 -8.30 5.76
N GLU A 27 -7.17 -8.05 5.04
CA GLU A 27 -8.52 -8.51 5.39
C GLU A 27 -9.09 -9.39 4.25
N GLU A 28 -10.24 -10.03 4.48
CA GLU A 28 -10.86 -10.97 3.53
C GLU A 28 -10.98 -10.39 2.11
N GLN A 29 -11.45 -9.15 2.00
CA GLN A 29 -11.78 -8.50 0.73
C GLN A 29 -10.94 -7.24 0.46
N GLY A 30 -9.75 -7.15 1.03
CA GLY A 30 -8.88 -5.99 0.83
C GLY A 30 -7.85 -5.82 1.94
N PHE A 31 -7.59 -4.58 2.29
CA PHE A 31 -6.62 -4.19 3.30
C PHE A 31 -7.21 -3.12 4.20
N ASN A 32 -6.91 -3.23 5.47
CA ASN A 32 -7.07 -2.18 6.45
C ASN A 32 -5.76 -1.40 6.53
N VAL A 33 -5.84 -0.08 6.50
CA VAL A 33 -4.70 0.82 6.52
C VAL A 33 -4.95 1.89 7.57
N LYS A 34 -4.01 2.08 8.49
CA LYS A 34 -4.06 3.16 9.49
C LYS A 34 -3.11 4.29 9.10
N SER A 35 -3.51 5.52 9.39
CA SER A 35 -2.65 6.70 9.18
C SER A 35 -1.73 6.92 10.39
N PRO A 36 -0.46 7.33 10.21
CA PRO A 36 0.47 7.54 11.33
C PRO A 36 0.04 8.70 12.24
N THR A 37 -0.69 9.67 11.71
CA THR A 37 -1.19 10.83 12.46
C THR A 37 -2.54 10.59 13.12
N ASN A 38 -3.26 9.53 12.73
CA ASN A 38 -4.57 9.20 13.27
C ASN A 38 -4.77 7.68 13.27
N HIS A 39 -4.23 7.01 14.29
CA HIS A 39 -4.28 5.55 14.43
C HIS A 39 -5.70 4.99 14.66
N ASN A 40 -6.67 5.85 15.00
CA ASN A 40 -8.06 5.47 15.26
C ASN A 40 -8.91 5.41 13.99
N GLU A 41 -8.40 5.92 12.87
CA GLU A 41 -9.09 5.87 11.59
C GLU A 41 -8.63 4.65 10.80
N ASN A 42 -9.50 3.65 10.70
CA ASN A 42 -9.29 2.49 9.83
C ASN A 42 -9.77 2.84 8.42
N LEU A 43 -8.83 2.90 7.48
CA LEU A 43 -9.13 3.14 6.08
C LEU A 43 -9.07 1.82 5.32
N ARG A 44 -10.04 1.60 4.44
CA ARG A 44 -10.08 0.39 3.63
C ARG A 44 -9.46 0.65 2.26
N VAL A 45 -8.69 -0.31 1.77
CA VAL A 45 -8.23 -0.38 0.38
C VAL A 45 -8.68 -1.70 -0.21
N TRP A 46 -9.42 -1.66 -1.31
CA TRP A 46 -10.03 -2.86 -1.92
C TRP A 46 -10.06 -2.76 -3.45
N ARG A 47 -10.49 -3.82 -4.11
CA ARG A 47 -10.89 -3.77 -5.52
C ARG A 47 -12.41 -3.83 -5.62
N ASP A 48 -12.99 -2.94 -6.41
CA ASP A 48 -14.43 -3.00 -6.72
C ASP A 48 -14.75 -4.17 -7.68
N GLU A 49 -16.03 -4.35 -7.98
CA GLU A 49 -16.54 -5.40 -8.88
C GLU A 49 -15.95 -5.31 -10.31
N LYS A 50 -15.47 -4.13 -10.70
CA LYS A 50 -14.81 -3.89 -12.00
C LYS A 50 -13.29 -4.05 -11.92
N GLY A 51 -12.77 -4.53 -10.79
CA GLY A 51 -11.35 -4.72 -10.53
C GLY A 51 -10.57 -3.42 -10.25
N ARG A 52 -11.25 -2.28 -10.12
CA ARG A 52 -10.60 -0.97 -9.88
C ARG A 52 -10.16 -0.88 -8.42
N VAL A 53 -8.96 -0.37 -8.19
CA VAL A 53 -8.44 -0.16 -6.83
C VAL A 53 -9.12 1.07 -6.22
N CYS A 54 -9.72 0.89 -5.05
CA CYS A 54 -10.48 1.90 -4.32
C CYS A 54 -9.90 2.11 -2.92
N CYS A 55 -10.15 3.30 -2.36
CA CYS A 55 -9.84 3.63 -0.97
C CYS A 55 -11.00 4.39 -0.33
N SER A 56 -11.22 4.22 0.97
CA SER A 56 -12.28 4.90 1.73
C SER A 56 -11.87 6.28 2.24
N CYS A 57 -10.65 6.76 1.96
CA CYS A 57 -10.20 8.06 2.45
C CYS A 57 -10.82 9.22 1.66
N ALA A 58 -11.06 10.34 2.34
CA ALA A 58 -11.72 11.52 1.75
C ALA A 58 -10.96 12.09 0.54
N ASP A 59 -9.63 12.01 0.54
CA ASP A 59 -8.81 12.48 -0.59
C ASP A 59 -9.06 11.64 -1.85
N PHE A 60 -9.23 10.33 -1.70
CA PHE A 60 -9.56 9.45 -2.82
C PHE A 60 -10.96 9.72 -3.34
N ASP A 61 -11.96 9.82 -2.45
CA ASP A 61 -13.34 10.13 -2.84
C ASP A 61 -13.42 11.44 -3.64
N ARG A 62 -12.71 12.48 -3.17
CA ARG A 62 -12.68 13.78 -3.84
C ARG A 62 -11.95 13.78 -5.19
N GLN A 63 -10.78 13.14 -5.27
CA GLN A 63 -9.91 13.27 -6.45
C GLN A 63 -10.17 12.22 -7.53
N SER A 64 -10.64 11.02 -7.15
CA SER A 64 -10.85 9.92 -8.10
C SER A 64 -11.95 10.22 -9.13
N GLN A 65 -12.87 11.14 -8.83
CA GLN A 65 -13.89 11.59 -9.78
C GLN A 65 -13.30 12.40 -10.95
N GLY A 66 -12.21 13.13 -10.70
CA GLY A 66 -11.53 13.95 -11.72
C GLY A 66 -10.33 13.25 -12.38
N ASP A 67 -9.71 12.29 -11.68
CA ASP A 67 -8.59 11.50 -12.20
C ASP A 67 -8.66 10.04 -11.73
N LEU A 68 -9.05 9.15 -12.66
CA LEU A 68 -9.11 7.70 -12.41
C LEU A 68 -7.75 7.07 -12.09
N ARG A 69 -6.65 7.75 -12.39
CA ARG A 69 -5.28 7.31 -12.07
C ARG A 69 -4.80 7.80 -10.71
N PHE A 70 -5.59 8.62 -10.00
CA PHE A 70 -5.23 9.09 -8.67
C PHE A 70 -4.99 7.91 -7.71
N ARG A 71 -3.93 8.00 -6.91
CA ARG A 71 -3.57 7.04 -5.87
C ARG A 71 -3.22 7.82 -4.62
N CYS A 72 -4.01 7.66 -3.57
CA CYS A 72 -3.70 8.22 -2.25
C CYS A 72 -2.52 7.46 -1.62
N GLU A 73 -1.98 8.02 -0.53
CA GLU A 73 -0.90 7.38 0.24
C GLU A 73 -1.28 5.99 0.75
N HIS A 74 -2.55 5.71 1.06
CA HIS A 74 -3.01 4.41 1.54
C HIS A 74 -2.95 3.32 0.47
N ILE A 75 -3.33 3.64 -0.78
CA ILE A 75 -3.19 2.69 -1.90
C ILE A 75 -1.72 2.40 -2.18
N LEU A 76 -0.88 3.44 -2.13
CA LEU A 76 0.56 3.27 -2.29
C LEU A 76 1.17 2.46 -1.14
N ALA A 77 0.69 2.62 0.09
CA ALA A 77 1.14 1.84 1.24
C ALA A 77 0.84 0.34 1.06
N VAL A 78 -0.36 -0.01 0.59
CA VAL A 78 -0.69 -1.41 0.26
C VAL A 78 0.21 -1.97 -0.83
N LYS A 79 0.53 -1.16 -1.85
CA LYS A 79 1.49 -1.57 -2.88
C LYS A 79 2.86 -1.90 -2.26
N TYR A 80 3.42 -1.01 -1.44
CA TYR A 80 4.72 -1.23 -0.81
C TYR A 80 4.72 -2.41 0.16
N PHE A 81 3.64 -2.57 0.93
CA PHE A 81 3.45 -3.73 1.79
C PHE A 81 3.48 -5.04 0.99
N LEU A 82 2.79 -5.10 -0.14
CA LEU A 82 2.78 -6.28 -1.02
C LEU A 82 4.16 -6.54 -1.66
N GLU A 83 4.88 -5.50 -2.06
CA GLU A 83 6.26 -5.61 -2.57
C GLU A 83 7.18 -6.21 -1.49
N GLN A 84 7.16 -5.67 -0.27
CA GLN A 84 7.94 -6.17 0.87
C GLN A 84 7.61 -7.63 1.21
N LEU A 85 6.33 -8.00 1.21
CA LEU A 85 5.92 -9.39 1.40
C LEU A 85 6.47 -10.30 0.29
N SER A 86 6.40 -9.86 -0.96
CA SER A 86 6.89 -10.66 -2.09
C SER A 86 8.40 -10.88 -2.03
N GLU A 87 9.17 -9.86 -1.66
CA GLU A 87 10.62 -9.95 -1.46
C GLU A 87 10.96 -10.90 -0.31
N THR A 88 10.25 -10.78 0.81
CA THR A 88 10.44 -11.65 1.99
C THR A 88 10.19 -13.13 1.64
N LEU A 89 9.12 -13.41 0.89
CA LEU A 89 8.78 -14.77 0.47
C LEU A 89 9.83 -15.35 -0.51
N GLN A 90 10.37 -14.52 -1.41
CA GLN A 90 11.42 -14.93 -2.33
C GLN A 90 12.71 -15.30 -1.57
N ILE A 91 13.12 -14.50 -0.60
CA ILE A 91 14.30 -14.77 0.24
C ILE A 91 14.13 -16.09 0.98
N GLN A 92 12.98 -16.31 1.63
CA GLN A 92 12.70 -17.56 2.34
C GLN A 92 12.73 -18.79 1.40
N GLN A 93 12.30 -18.64 0.15
CA GLN A 93 12.37 -19.70 -0.84
C GLN A 93 13.81 -20.01 -1.24
N ILE A 94 14.65 -18.98 -1.43
CA ILE A 94 16.09 -19.13 -1.74
C ILE A 94 16.83 -19.81 -0.58
N GLU A 95 16.59 -19.40 0.67
CA GLU A 95 17.23 -20.00 1.85
C GLU A 95 16.91 -21.49 1.98
N LYS A 96 15.65 -21.89 1.78
CA LYS A 96 15.26 -23.32 1.78
C LYS A 96 16.01 -24.11 0.71
N VAL A 97 16.18 -23.53 -0.48
CA VAL A 97 16.93 -24.15 -1.57
C VAL A 97 18.40 -24.28 -1.20
N LEU A 98 19.05 -23.24 -0.68
CA LEU A 98 20.46 -23.30 -0.26
C LEU A 98 20.72 -24.31 0.86
N LEU A 99 19.81 -24.40 1.84
CA LEU A 99 19.87 -25.41 2.91
C LEU A 99 19.71 -26.83 2.36
N SER A 100 18.95 -27.03 1.28
CA SER A 100 18.81 -28.35 0.64
C SER A 100 20.05 -28.82 -0.12
N PHE A 101 20.98 -27.92 -0.45
CA PHE A 101 22.27 -28.23 -1.08
C PHE A 101 23.41 -28.53 -0.09
N HIS A 102 23.16 -28.38 1.22
CA HIS A 102 24.12 -28.75 2.29
C HIS A 102 23.85 -30.16 2.86
N LEU A 103 23.20 -31.03 2.07
CA LEU A 103 23.12 -32.49 2.26
C LEU A 103 24.08 -33.18 1.29
#